data_AF-A0A959D8E1-F1
#
_entry.id   AF-A0A959D8E1-F1
#
_cell.length_a   1.000
_cell.length_b   1.000
_cell.length_c   1.000
_cell.angle_alpha   90.00
_cell.angle_beta   90.00
_cell.angle_gamma   90.00
#
_symmetry.space_group_name_H-M   'P 1'
#
loop_
_entity.id
_entity.type
_entity.pdbx_description
1 polymer ?
#
loop_
_entity_poly.entity_id
_entity_poly.type
_entity_poly.pdbx_seq_one_letter_code
_entity_poly.pdbx_strand_id
1 'polypeptide(L)'
;MQSKIQKEQDGSYTITVNVKLEGSMLKMEEHIQEAVNEIGLKATLEALKKFDTSGEPLQKGGEQLTSKGAQKKSSKPPTGKAS
;
A
#
# COMPACT_ATOMS: atom_id res chain seq x y z
N MET A 1 -2.71 -8.50 13.98
CA MET A 1 -1.35 -8.09 14.40
C MET A 1 -1.32 -6.58 14.64
N GLN A 2 -0.52 -6.11 15.59
CA GLN A 2 -0.21 -4.68 15.71
C GLN A 2 1.12 -4.44 14.98
N SER A 3 1.09 -3.62 13.95
CA SER A 3 2.27 -3.25 13.17
C SER A 3 2.38 -1.74 13.07
N LYS A 4 3.58 -1.20 13.35
CA LYS A 4 3.88 0.23 13.31
C LYS A 4 4.90 0.47 12.22
N ILE A 5 4.60 1.41 11.31
CA ILE A 5 5.52 1.88 10.28
C ILE A 5 5.95 3.31 10.61
N GLN A 6 7.26 3.55 10.64
CA GLN A 6 7.84 4.87 10.89
C GLN A 6 8.81 5.20 9.77
N LYS A 7 8.74 6.43 9.25
CA LYS A 7 9.70 6.94 8.29
C LYS A 7 10.80 7.65 9.06
N GLU A 8 12.04 7.26 8.81
CA GLU A 8 13.23 7.84 9.43
C GLU A 8 13.68 9.11 8.70
N GLN A 9 14.55 9.89 9.33
CA GLN A 9 15.00 11.19 8.81
C GLN A 9 15.81 11.05 7.51
N ASP A 10 16.48 9.92 7.31
CA ASP A 10 17.24 9.58 6.10
C ASP A 10 16.36 9.07 4.95
N GLY A 11 15.04 8.94 5.17
CA GLY A 11 14.09 8.43 4.19
C GLY A 11 13.96 6.91 4.16
N SER A 12 14.63 6.20 5.06
CA SER A 12 14.41 4.77 5.32
C SER A 12 13.12 4.55 6.14
N TYR A 13 12.69 3.30 6.25
CA TYR A 13 11.46 2.93 6.96
C TYR A 13 11.75 1.82 7.97
N THR A 14 11.36 2.06 9.22
CA THR A 14 11.36 1.06 10.29
C THR A 14 9.96 0.48 10.43
N ILE A 15 9.84 -0.85 10.35
CA ILE A 15 8.57 -1.55 10.53
C ILE A 15 8.70 -2.50 11.72
N THR A 16 7.92 -2.23 12.77
CA THR A 16 7.87 -3.08 13.96
C THR A 16 6.61 -3.93 13.92
N VAL A 17 6.78 -5.25 14.09
CA VAL A 17 5.67 -6.19 14.19
C VAL A 17 5.74 -6.98 15.49
N ASN A 18 4.58 -7.24 16.06
CA ASN A 18 4.44 -8.16 17.18
C ASN A 18 3.81 -9.46 16.67
N VAL A 19 4.52 -10.57 16.83
CA VAL A 19 4.10 -11.91 16.44
C VAL A 19 3.99 -12.78 17.68
N LYS A 20 2.87 -13.48 17.82
CA LYS A 20 2.69 -14.45 18.90
C LYS A 20 3.26 -15.80 18.50
N LEU A 21 4.29 -16.23 19.22
CA LEU A 21 4.92 -17.55 19.05
C LEU A 21 4.30 -18.53 20.03
N GLU A 22 3.09 -18.97 19.72
CA GLU A 22 2.31 -19.90 20.54
C GLU A 22 1.87 -21.10 19.70
N GLY A 23 1.85 -22.29 20.29
CA GLY A 23 1.40 -23.53 19.63
C GLY A 23 2.55 -24.42 19.14
N SER A 24 2.29 -25.23 18.12
CA SER A 24 3.29 -26.12 17.50
C SER A 24 4.26 -25.33 16.63
N MET A 25 5.42 -25.92 16.31
CA MET A 25 6.42 -25.30 15.42
C MET A 25 5.79 -24.79 14.11
N LEU A 26 4.96 -25.62 13.48
CA LEU A 26 4.28 -25.25 12.24
C LEU A 26 3.41 -24.00 12.39
N LYS A 27 2.63 -23.89 13.48
CA LYS A 27 1.78 -22.71 13.74
C LYS A 27 2.61 -21.45 13.98
N MET A 28 3.76 -21.60 14.63
CA MET A 28 4.68 -20.48 14.83
C MET A 28 5.25 -20.00 13.49
N GLU A 29 5.61 -20.91 12.59
CA GLU A 29 6.06 -20.56 11.23
C GLU A 29 4.96 -19.86 10.42
N GLU A 30 3.72 -20.34 10.48
CA GLU A 30 2.57 -19.71 9.82
C GLU A 30 2.36 -18.27 10.32
N HIS A 31 2.41 -18.03 11.63
CA HIS A 31 2.28 -16.70 12.20
C HIS A 31 3.43 -15.77 11.77
N ILE A 32 4.66 -16.28 11.68
CA ILE A 32 5.81 -15.50 11.20
C ILE A 32 5.62 -15.16 9.72
N GLN A 33 5.21 -16.13 8.91
CA GLN A 33 4.99 -15.95 7.47
C GLN A 33 3.91 -14.90 7.19
N GLU A 34 2.79 -14.95 7.91
CA GLU A 34 1.73 -13.94 7.82
C GLU A 34 2.25 -12.54 8.14
N ALA A 35 3.04 -12.41 9.21
CA ALA A 35 3.60 -11.12 9.62
C ALA A 35 4.53 -10.54 8.55
N VAL A 36 5.43 -11.36 8.01
CA VAL A 36 6.38 -10.93 6.97
C VAL A 36 5.64 -10.53 5.68
N ASN A 37 4.61 -11.28 5.29
CA ASN A 37 3.78 -10.94 4.13
C ASN A 37 3.07 -9.59 4.31
N GLU A 38 2.53 -9.33 5.49
CA GLU A 38 1.87 -8.04 5.79
C GLU A 38 2.87 -6.87 5.73
N ILE A 39 4.07 -7.05 6.28
CA ILE A 39 5.16 -6.07 6.20
C ILE A 39 5.54 -5.80 4.73
N GLY A 40 5.74 -6.86 3.95
CA GLY A 40 6.11 -6.77 2.54
C GLY A 40 5.07 -6.03 1.71
N LEU A 41 3.78 -6.32 1.94
CA LEU A 41 2.67 -5.61 1.29
C LEU A 41 2.69 -4.12 1.63
N LYS A 42 2.80 -3.76 2.92
CA LYS A 42 2.83 -2.35 3.37
C LYS A 42 4.04 -1.59 2.82
N ALA A 43 5.22 -2.20 2.86
CA ALA A 43 6.43 -1.62 2.29
C ALA A 43 6.30 -1.43 0.77
N THR A 44 5.68 -2.39 0.07
CA THR A 44 5.42 -2.28 -1.38
C THR A 44 4.43 -1.16 -1.68
N LEU A 45 3.36 -1.01 -0.89
CA LEU A 45 2.42 0.10 -1.04
C LEU A 45 3.10 1.46 -0.83
N GLU A 46 3.96 1.59 0.18
CA GLU A 46 4.74 2.82 0.40
C GLU A 46 5.75 3.08 -0.73
N ALA A 47 6.40 2.02 -1.24
CA ALA A 47 7.27 2.13 -2.41
C ALA A 47 6.48 2.57 -3.65
N LEU A 48 5.31 1.98 -3.89
CA LEU A 48 4.43 2.35 -4.99
C LEU A 48 4.00 3.82 -4.90
N LYS A 49 3.75 4.38 -3.72
CA LYS A 49 3.48 5.82 -3.57
C LYS A 49 4.64 6.72 -4.01
N LYS A 50 5.89 6.23 -3.97
CA LYS A 50 7.05 6.97 -4.50
C LYS A 50 7.10 6.93 -6.04
N PHE A 51 6.51 5.90 -6.66
CA PHE A 51 6.42 5.76 -8.12
C PHE A 51 5.10 6.28 -8.70
N ASP A 52 4.04 6.36 -7.88
CA ASP A 52 2.79 7.03 -8.20
C ASP A 52 3.11 8.52 -8.28
N THR A 53 3.26 8.95 -9.53
CA THR A 53 3.85 10.23 -9.89
C THR A 53 3.00 11.34 -9.30
N SER A 54 3.67 12.32 -8.69
CA SER A 54 3.11 13.55 -8.13
C SER A 54 2.47 14.44 -9.20
N GLY A 55 1.57 13.92 -10.03
CA GLY A 55 0.88 14.64 -11.10
C GLY A 55 1.80 15.38 -12.08
N GLU A 56 3.11 15.12 -12.04
CA GLU A 56 4.11 15.83 -12.83
C GLU A 56 3.79 15.54 -14.30
N PRO A 57 3.65 16.59 -15.12
CA PRO A 57 3.24 16.41 -16.49
C PRO A 57 4.22 15.52 -17.25
N LEU A 58 3.73 14.39 -17.77
CA LEU A 58 4.50 13.59 -18.70
C LEU A 58 4.58 14.34 -20.03
N GLN A 59 5.76 14.80 -20.42
CA GLN A 59 5.98 15.36 -21.75
C GLN A 59 6.22 14.23 -22.75
N LYS A 60 5.26 14.00 -23.64
CA LYS A 60 5.41 13.08 -24.78
C LYS A 60 5.19 13.86 -26.07
N GLY A 61 6.25 14.05 -26.85
CA GLY A 61 6.16 14.67 -28.18
C GLY A 61 5.69 16.14 -28.20
N GLY A 62 6.00 16.92 -27.16
CA GLY A 62 5.59 18.33 -27.06
C GLY A 62 4.22 18.55 -26.41
N GLU A 63 3.50 17.48 -26.08
CA GLU A 63 2.22 17.56 -25.36
C GLU A 63 2.42 17.30 -23.86
N GLN A 64 1.84 18.17 -23.04
CA GLN A 64 1.98 18.14 -21.59
C GLN A 64 0.80 17.37 -20.97
N LEU A 65 1.03 16.13 -20.52
CA LEU A 65 -0.01 15.26 -19.97
C LEU A 65 -0.04 15.33 -18.44
N THR A 66 -0.99 16.08 -17.87
CA THR A 66 -1.20 16.19 -16.42
C THR A 66 -2.26 15.19 -15.93
N SER A 67 -2.00 14.52 -14.81
CA SER A 67 -3.01 13.68 -14.13
C SER A 67 -4.04 14.56 -13.39
N LYS A 68 -5.34 14.23 -13.47
CA LYS A 68 -6.42 14.94 -12.76
C LYS A 68 -6.49 14.65 -11.24
N GLY A 69 -5.49 13.93 -10.70
CA GLY A 69 -5.48 13.49 -9.31
C GLY A 69 -6.51 12.39 -8.99
N ALA A 70 -6.53 11.93 -7.74
CA ALA A 70 -7.46 10.89 -7.25
C ALA A 70 -8.88 11.45 -7.11
N GLN A 71 -9.63 11.48 -8.22
CA GLN A 71 -11.03 11.90 -8.21
C GLN A 71 -11.94 10.70 -7.89
N LYS A 72 -12.73 10.79 -6.80
CA LYS A 72 -13.72 9.76 -6.45
C LYS A 72 -14.77 9.68 -7.56
N LYS A 73 -14.62 8.71 -8.47
CA LYS A 73 -15.62 8.46 -9.51
C LYS A 73 -16.83 7.80 -8.86
N SER A 74 -17.93 8.52 -8.80
CA SER A 74 -19.25 7.94 -8.58
C SER A 74 -19.57 7.08 -9.80
N SER A 75 -19.29 5.78 -9.71
CA SER A 75 -19.81 4.81 -10.68
C SER A 75 -21.20 4.42 -10.23
N LYS A 76 -22.24 4.80 -11.00
CA LYS A 76 -23.57 4.23 -10.83
C LYS A 76 -23.58 2.85 -11.47
N PRO A 77 -23.92 1.78 -10.73
CA PRO A 77 -24.12 0.47 -11.35
C PRO A 77 -25.27 0.56 -12.38
N PRO A 78 -25.16 -0.08 -13.56
CA PRO A 78 -26.20 -0.04 -14.60
C PRO A 78 -27.59 -0.52 -14.14
N THR A 79 -27.66 -1.25 -13.03
CA THR A 79 -28.87 -1.88 -12.48
C THR A 79 -29.24 -1.39 -11.07
N GLY A 80 -28.91 -0.14 -10.72
CA GLY A 80 -29.41 0.47 -9.49
C GLY A 80 -30.94 0.60 -9.52
N LYS A 81 -31.66 -0.24 -8.77
CA LYS A 81 -33.12 -0.15 -8.62
C LYS A 81 -33.51 1.22 -8.04
N ALA A 82 -34.35 1.96 -8.75
CA ALA A 82 -35.10 3.06 -8.17
C ALA A 82 -36.01 2.47 -7.08
N SER A 83 -35.84 2.94 -5.84
CA SER A 83 -36.82 2.74 -4.77
C SER A 83 -37.83 3.88 -4.82
#